data_AF-A0A7J4IE44-F1
#
_entry.id   AF-A0A7J4IE44-F1
#
_cell.length_a   1.000
_cell.length_b   1.000
_cell.length_c   1.000
_cell.angle_alpha   90.00
_cell.angle_beta   90.00
_cell.angle_gamma   90.00
#
_symmetry.space_group_name_H-M   'P 1'
#
loop_
_entity.id
_entity.type
_entity.pdbx_description
1 polymer ?
#
loop_
_entity_poly.entity_id
_entity_poly.type
_entity_poly.pdbx_seq_one_letter_code
_entity_poly.pdbx_strand_id
1 'polypeptide(L)'
;NPLSVLSNQIISMALEYGQIPAKNAYEIIIRSYPFSTLSWDLFQSIVSQLKDQRSIWIDEEHEQILLVKRANSRHYFLDNISMIPDEKTYPVIDISTRKSIGTLDESFVLTSGFEGEKFILRGRPWMIIKREDTELLVSPIKEIGTIPSWIGEDIPVPFEVAQEVGILRRFAAEEREITQYPCNEGTLKKFIAYIDTQKKAGFIVPTDSTITIDVEDKTMVLNTCFGTKINETLGRLISAMLAQAIGESIGINSDAYRINLELPGRIPPERIKEILFKIQPDTLEYLMKTILQNSTYLRWQLVHVARKFGALRKDFDYKMVGMKRLFGLFEQSL
;
A
#
# COMPACT_ATOMS: atom_id res chain seq x y z
N ASN A 1 -12.76 -6.08 -9.76
CA ASN A 1 -12.60 -7.55 -9.78
C ASN A 1 -11.47 -8.02 -8.88
N PRO A 2 -11.66 -8.11 -7.54
CA PRO A 2 -10.66 -8.69 -6.64
C PRO A 2 -10.54 -10.21 -6.83
N LEU A 3 -9.54 -10.65 -7.60
CA LEU A 3 -9.45 -12.04 -8.07
C LEU A 3 -9.13 -13.08 -6.98
N SER A 4 -8.48 -12.66 -5.89
CA SER A 4 -8.29 -13.52 -4.71
C SER A 4 -9.61 -13.85 -4.02
N VAL A 5 -10.49 -12.85 -3.90
CA VAL A 5 -11.85 -13.02 -3.38
C VAL A 5 -12.68 -13.88 -4.33
N LEU A 6 -12.55 -13.67 -5.65
CA LEU A 6 -13.22 -14.50 -6.65
C LEU A 6 -12.87 -15.98 -6.49
N SER A 7 -11.57 -16.29 -6.34
CA SER A 7 -11.08 -17.65 -6.13
C SER A 7 -11.71 -18.30 -4.91
N ASN A 8 -11.77 -17.55 -3.81
CA ASN A 8 -12.41 -18.00 -2.58
C ASN A 8 -13.92 -18.26 -2.75
N GLN A 9 -14.64 -17.38 -3.45
CA GLN A 9 -16.07 -17.57 -3.72
C GLN A 9 -16.34 -18.79 -4.60
N ILE A 10 -15.54 -19.02 -5.65
CA ILE A 10 -15.65 -20.20 -6.52
C ILE A 10 -15.51 -21.49 -5.72
N ILE A 11 -14.48 -21.58 -4.87
CA ILE A 11 -14.23 -22.76 -4.04
C ILE A 11 -15.35 -22.95 -3.01
N SER A 12 -15.83 -21.85 -2.42
CA SER A 12 -16.94 -21.88 -1.45
C SER A 12 -18.24 -22.41 -2.08
N MET A 13 -18.59 -21.94 -3.28
CA MET A 13 -19.75 -22.44 -4.03
C MET A 13 -19.61 -23.93 -4.36
N ALA A 14 -18.44 -24.37 -4.83
CA ALA A 14 -18.20 -25.79 -5.11
C ALA A 14 -18.31 -26.66 -3.85
N LEU A 15 -17.85 -26.18 -2.69
CA LEU A 15 -17.97 -26.88 -1.42
C LEU A 15 -19.41 -27.02 -0.92
N GLU A 16 -20.16 -25.92 -0.97
CA GLU A 16 -21.55 -25.83 -0.49
C GLU A 16 -22.47 -26.70 -1.35
N TYR A 17 -22.46 -26.52 -2.67
CA TYR A 17 -23.32 -27.26 -3.58
C TYR A 17 -22.81 -28.67 -3.91
N GLY A 18 -21.54 -28.98 -3.59
CA GLY A 18 -20.86 -30.22 -3.98
C GLY A 18 -20.42 -30.23 -5.44
N GLN A 19 -21.34 -29.85 -6.34
CA GLN A 19 -21.09 -29.58 -7.75
C GLN A 19 -21.96 -28.41 -8.22
N ILE A 20 -21.41 -27.50 -9.03
CA ILE A 20 -22.16 -26.36 -9.58
C ILE A 20 -21.73 -26.08 -11.03
N PRO A 21 -22.66 -25.85 -11.97
CA PRO A 21 -22.30 -25.40 -13.31
C PRO A 21 -21.54 -24.06 -13.26
N ALA A 22 -20.42 -23.97 -13.97
CA ALA A 22 -19.55 -22.80 -13.98
C ALA A 22 -20.30 -21.53 -14.42
N LYS A 23 -21.23 -21.67 -15.36
CA LYS A 23 -22.11 -20.58 -15.82
C LYS A 23 -23.01 -20.03 -14.71
N ASN A 24 -23.61 -20.93 -13.92
CA ASN A 24 -24.47 -20.52 -12.80
C ASN A 24 -23.65 -19.81 -11.72
N ALA A 25 -22.47 -20.32 -11.40
CA ALA A 25 -21.55 -19.67 -10.45
C ALA A 25 -21.19 -18.24 -10.91
N TYR A 26 -20.83 -18.08 -12.18
CA TYR A 26 -20.55 -16.77 -12.79
C TYR A 26 -21.75 -15.82 -12.71
N GLU A 27 -22.94 -16.27 -13.11
CA GLU A 27 -24.16 -15.45 -13.06
C GLU A 27 -24.53 -14.98 -11.65
N ILE A 28 -24.19 -15.76 -10.62
CA ILE A 28 -24.34 -15.35 -9.22
C ILE A 28 -23.29 -14.29 -8.87
N ILE A 29 -22.02 -14.55 -9.20
CA ILE A 29 -20.88 -13.68 -8.85
C ILE A 29 -21.05 -12.27 -9.43
N ILE A 30 -21.40 -12.14 -10.71
CA ILE A 30 -21.50 -10.84 -11.40
C ILE A 30 -22.61 -9.94 -10.86
N ARG A 31 -23.58 -10.48 -10.11
CA ARG A 31 -24.63 -9.69 -9.45
C ARG A 31 -24.10 -8.87 -8.27
N SER A 32 -22.91 -9.19 -7.77
CA SER A 32 -22.27 -8.43 -6.72
C SER A 32 -21.49 -7.24 -7.29
N TYR A 33 -21.55 -6.09 -6.60
CA TYR A 33 -20.88 -4.85 -7.04
C TYR A 33 -19.39 -5.03 -7.41
N PRO A 34 -18.55 -5.74 -6.62
CA PRO A 34 -17.11 -5.86 -6.91
C PRO A 34 -16.75 -6.64 -8.18
N PHE A 35 -17.70 -7.45 -8.70
CA PHE A 35 -17.54 -8.31 -9.86
C PHE A 35 -18.49 -7.96 -11.01
N SER A 36 -19.17 -6.82 -10.93
CA SER A 36 -20.12 -6.34 -11.94
C SER A 36 -19.51 -6.18 -13.35
N THR A 37 -18.19 -6.00 -13.43
CA THR A 37 -17.42 -5.86 -14.68
C THR A 37 -16.55 -7.08 -14.98
N LEU A 38 -16.80 -8.23 -14.34
CA LEU A 38 -16.04 -9.46 -14.54
C LEU A 38 -16.41 -10.09 -15.90
N SER A 39 -15.44 -10.16 -16.81
CA SER A 39 -15.61 -10.88 -18.09
C SER A 39 -15.62 -12.40 -17.89
N TRP A 40 -16.34 -13.12 -18.75
CA TRP A 40 -16.37 -14.58 -18.76
C TRP A 40 -14.97 -15.19 -18.99
N ASP A 41 -14.17 -14.65 -19.90
CA ASP A 41 -12.82 -15.18 -20.19
C ASP A 41 -11.91 -15.14 -18.94
N LEU A 42 -11.94 -14.03 -18.20
CA LEU A 42 -11.21 -13.89 -16.94
C LEU A 42 -11.74 -14.83 -15.84
N PHE A 43 -13.05 -15.09 -15.81
CA PHE A 43 -13.60 -16.09 -14.90
C PHE A 43 -13.08 -17.50 -15.24
N GLN A 44 -13.08 -17.86 -16.52
CA GLN A 44 -12.57 -19.16 -16.99
C GLN A 44 -11.07 -19.32 -16.72
N SER A 45 -10.27 -18.26 -16.89
CA SER A 45 -8.83 -18.32 -16.59
C SER A 45 -8.56 -18.61 -15.11
N ILE A 46 -9.35 -18.01 -14.21
CA ILE A 46 -9.26 -18.26 -12.76
C ILE A 46 -9.71 -19.69 -12.43
N VAL A 47 -10.80 -20.16 -13.02
CA VAL A 47 -11.26 -21.55 -12.85
C VAL A 47 -10.19 -22.55 -13.31
N SER A 48 -9.53 -22.29 -14.45
CA SER A 48 -8.41 -23.10 -14.94
C SER A 48 -7.24 -23.10 -13.95
N GLN A 49 -6.87 -21.93 -13.43
CA GLN A 49 -5.80 -21.81 -12.44
C GLN A 49 -6.11 -22.63 -11.17
N LEU A 50 -7.36 -22.59 -10.69
CA LEU A 50 -7.78 -23.36 -9.51
C LEU A 50 -7.78 -24.88 -9.76
N LYS A 51 -8.09 -25.31 -10.99
CA LYS A 51 -7.95 -26.71 -11.41
C LYS A 51 -6.49 -27.15 -11.38
N ASP A 52 -5.59 -26.36 -11.93
CA ASP A 52 -4.16 -26.67 -12.00
C ASP A 52 -3.52 -26.77 -10.61
N GLN A 53 -3.95 -25.89 -9.69
CA GLN A 53 -3.59 -25.93 -8.27
C GLN A 53 -4.25 -27.08 -7.49
N ARG A 54 -5.13 -27.86 -8.15
CA ARG A 54 -5.90 -28.96 -7.55
C ARG A 54 -6.81 -28.50 -6.41
N SER A 55 -7.19 -27.22 -6.40
CA SER A 55 -8.10 -26.61 -5.42
C SER A 55 -9.55 -26.98 -5.69
N ILE A 56 -9.91 -27.20 -6.96
CA ILE A 56 -11.20 -27.72 -7.41
C ILE A 56 -10.99 -28.81 -8.46
N TRP A 57 -12.03 -29.60 -8.72
CA TRP A 57 -12.11 -30.47 -9.89
C TRP A 57 -13.02 -29.82 -10.93
N ILE A 58 -12.71 -30.06 -12.20
CA ILE A 58 -13.57 -29.67 -13.31
C ILE A 58 -14.03 -30.96 -13.97
N ASP A 59 -15.34 -31.12 -14.07
CA ASP A 59 -15.98 -32.16 -14.84
C ASP A 59 -16.69 -31.56 -16.06
N GLU A 60 -16.90 -32.38 -17.08
CA GLU A 60 -17.64 -32.00 -18.29
C GLU A 60 -18.80 -32.96 -18.48
N GLU A 61 -20.00 -32.53 -18.12
CA GLU A 61 -21.24 -33.28 -18.34
C GLU A 61 -22.16 -32.49 -19.28
N HIS A 62 -22.70 -33.15 -20.31
CA HIS A 62 -23.69 -32.55 -21.21
C HIS A 62 -23.26 -31.19 -21.81
N GLU A 63 -21.99 -31.06 -22.24
CA GLU A 63 -21.39 -29.81 -22.76
C GLU A 63 -21.33 -28.65 -21.74
N GLN A 64 -21.51 -28.94 -20.44
CA GLN A 64 -21.40 -27.96 -19.36
C GLN A 64 -20.17 -28.25 -18.50
N ILE A 65 -19.44 -27.19 -18.19
CA ILE A 65 -18.32 -27.22 -17.25
C ILE A 65 -18.91 -27.23 -15.83
N LEU A 66 -18.67 -28.30 -15.09
CA LEU A 66 -19.06 -28.44 -13.68
C LEU A 66 -17.86 -28.18 -12.77
N LEU A 67 -18.08 -27.33 -11.77
CA LEU A 67 -17.12 -27.06 -10.70
C LEU A 67 -17.43 -28.00 -9.54
N VAL A 68 -16.52 -28.93 -9.25
CA VAL A 68 -16.73 -29.99 -8.26
C VAL A 68 -15.72 -29.85 -7.12
N LYS A 69 -16.18 -30.04 -5.89
CA LYS A 69 -15.28 -29.98 -4.72
C LYS A 69 -14.27 -31.13 -4.71
N ARG A 70 -13.12 -30.87 -4.09
CA ARG A 70 -12.08 -31.84 -3.73
C ARG A 70 -11.81 -31.83 -2.23
N ALA A 71 -11.07 -32.82 -1.75
CA ALA A 71 -10.56 -32.82 -0.38
C ALA A 71 -9.77 -31.54 -0.06
N ASN A 72 -8.94 -31.09 -1.01
CA ASN A 72 -8.15 -29.87 -0.85
C ASN A 72 -8.98 -28.58 -0.85
N SER A 73 -10.18 -28.58 -1.46
CA SER A 73 -11.10 -27.44 -1.42
C SER A 73 -11.44 -27.06 0.03
N ARG A 74 -11.68 -28.07 0.87
CA ARG A 74 -12.02 -27.86 2.29
C ARG A 74 -10.85 -27.25 3.07
N HIS A 75 -9.63 -27.74 2.84
CA HIS A 75 -8.43 -27.16 3.48
C HIS A 75 -8.24 -25.71 3.06
N TYR A 76 -8.30 -25.43 1.76
CA TYR A 76 -8.21 -24.07 1.25
C TYR A 76 -9.25 -23.15 1.87
N PHE A 77 -10.51 -23.59 1.94
CA PHE A 77 -11.60 -22.79 2.51
C PHE A 77 -11.37 -22.47 3.98
N LEU A 78 -10.94 -23.46 4.78
CA LEU A 78 -10.65 -23.26 6.20
C LEU A 78 -9.46 -22.33 6.43
N ASP A 79 -8.44 -22.37 5.58
CA ASP A 79 -7.29 -21.47 5.64
C ASP A 79 -7.62 -20.04 5.14
N ASN A 80 -8.73 -19.87 4.42
CA ASN A 80 -9.12 -18.61 3.78
C ASN A 80 -10.56 -18.17 4.14
N ILE A 81 -11.04 -18.51 5.34
CA ILE A 81 -12.37 -18.09 5.82
C ILE A 81 -12.48 -16.56 5.83
N SER A 82 -11.41 -15.88 6.23
CA SER A 82 -11.30 -14.43 6.22
C SER A 82 -10.44 -13.95 5.06
N MET A 83 -10.79 -12.79 4.48
CA MET A 83 -9.92 -12.09 3.54
C MET A 83 -8.84 -11.26 4.26
N ILE A 84 -8.97 -11.05 5.57
CA ILE A 84 -7.91 -10.45 6.39
C ILE A 84 -6.70 -11.41 6.38
N PRO A 85 -5.48 -10.94 6.13
CA PRO A 85 -4.29 -11.78 6.25
C PRO A 85 -4.10 -12.27 7.67
N ASP A 86 -3.77 -13.55 7.81
CA ASP A 86 -3.11 -14.01 9.03
C ASP A 86 -1.63 -13.63 8.91
N GLU A 87 -1.19 -12.70 9.75
CA GLU A 87 0.21 -12.26 9.79
C GLU A 87 0.97 -12.97 10.92
N LYS A 88 2.18 -13.44 10.62
CA LYS A 88 3.11 -13.88 11.68
C LYS A 88 3.59 -12.65 12.45
N THR A 89 3.68 -12.74 13.76
CA THR A 89 4.29 -11.67 14.57
C THR A 89 5.72 -12.01 14.92
N TYR A 90 6.59 -11.00 14.90
CA TYR A 90 8.01 -11.10 15.23
C TYR A 90 8.26 -10.35 16.55
N PRO A 91 8.73 -11.02 17.61
CA PRO A 91 9.17 -10.34 18.82
C PRO A 91 10.34 -9.40 18.53
N VAL A 92 10.27 -8.21 19.11
CA VAL A 92 11.30 -7.17 19.05
C VAL A 92 12.08 -7.20 20.36
N ILE A 93 13.37 -7.47 20.28
CA ILE A 93 14.25 -7.63 21.44
C ILE A 93 15.30 -6.52 21.45
N ASP A 94 15.40 -5.84 22.58
CA ASP A 94 16.47 -4.89 22.84
C ASP A 94 17.81 -5.63 22.93
N ILE A 95 18.78 -5.28 22.09
CA ILE A 95 20.11 -5.90 22.14
C ILE A 95 20.86 -5.57 23.44
N SER A 96 20.56 -4.42 24.07
CA SER A 96 21.24 -3.97 25.28
C SER A 96 20.70 -4.64 26.54
N THR A 97 19.38 -4.83 26.62
CA THR A 97 18.73 -5.41 27.81
C THR A 97 18.29 -6.86 27.62
N ARG A 98 18.33 -7.40 26.39
CA ARG A 98 17.79 -8.70 25.99
C ARG A 98 16.31 -8.90 26.37
N LYS A 99 15.58 -7.82 26.60
CA LYS A 99 14.15 -7.85 26.91
C LYS A 99 13.32 -7.69 25.65
N SER A 100 12.21 -8.41 25.59
CA SER A 100 11.18 -8.18 24.58
C SER A 100 10.47 -6.84 24.85
N ILE A 101 10.50 -5.95 23.87
CA ILE A 101 9.90 -4.62 23.92
C ILE A 101 8.47 -4.65 23.35
N GLY A 102 8.19 -5.59 22.43
CA GLY A 102 6.90 -5.74 21.76
C GLY A 102 6.99 -6.70 20.58
N THR A 103 6.05 -6.60 19.66
CA THR A 103 5.96 -7.43 18.46
C THR A 103 5.72 -6.55 17.23
N LEU A 104 6.23 -6.98 16.08
CA LEU A 104 5.97 -6.38 14.77
C LEU A 104 5.34 -7.42 13.84
N ASP A 105 4.48 -6.96 12.95
CA ASP A 105 3.79 -7.86 12.02
C ASP A 105 4.67 -8.22 10.80
N GLU A 106 4.40 -9.38 10.19
CA GLU A 106 5.15 -9.91 9.05
C GLU A 106 5.23 -8.92 7.88
N SER A 107 4.14 -8.18 7.64
CA SER A 107 4.06 -7.12 6.63
C SER A 107 5.15 -6.05 6.81
N PHE A 108 5.37 -5.59 8.05
CA PHE A 108 6.42 -4.64 8.38
C PHE A 108 7.81 -5.27 8.21
N VAL A 109 8.01 -6.48 8.73
CA VAL A 109 9.32 -7.16 8.65
C VAL A 109 9.74 -7.44 7.21
N LEU A 110 8.78 -7.64 6.30
CA LEU A 110 9.04 -7.81 4.87
C LEU A 110 9.27 -6.49 4.13
N THR A 111 8.58 -5.42 4.56
CA THR A 111 8.64 -4.12 3.87
C THR A 111 9.82 -3.27 4.34
N SER A 112 10.04 -3.23 5.65
CA SER A 112 10.99 -2.36 6.35
C SER A 112 11.87 -3.12 7.37
N GLY A 113 11.80 -4.44 7.45
CA GLY A 113 12.59 -5.22 8.41
C GLY A 113 14.05 -5.48 8.01
N PHE A 114 14.75 -4.52 7.42
CA PHE A 114 16.16 -4.66 7.06
C PHE A 114 17.09 -3.99 8.09
N GLU A 115 18.34 -4.45 8.15
CA GLU A 115 19.33 -3.90 9.08
C GLU A 115 19.60 -2.42 8.79
N GLY A 116 19.59 -1.61 9.84
CA GLY A 116 19.69 -0.15 9.78
C GLY A 116 18.36 0.60 9.76
N GLU A 117 17.23 -0.07 9.53
CA GLU A 117 15.92 0.61 9.49
C GLU A 117 15.52 1.15 10.87
N LYS A 118 14.92 2.35 10.88
CA LYS A 118 14.44 3.03 12.08
C LYS A 118 12.91 3.02 12.16
N PHE A 119 12.37 2.72 13.33
CA PHE A 119 10.91 2.67 13.55
C PHE A 119 10.53 3.10 14.97
N ILE A 120 9.26 3.44 15.20
CA ILE A 120 8.73 3.72 16.55
C ILE A 120 7.99 2.50 17.08
N LEU A 121 8.29 2.14 18.32
CA LEU A 121 7.55 1.14 19.08
C LEU A 121 7.36 1.65 20.50
N ARG A 122 6.10 1.67 20.97
CA ARG A 122 5.69 2.22 22.28
C ARG A 122 6.16 3.67 22.50
N GLY A 123 6.07 4.49 21.45
CA GLY A 123 6.42 5.92 21.52
C GLY A 123 7.92 6.21 21.62
N ARG A 124 8.79 5.19 21.47
CA ARG A 124 10.24 5.36 21.43
C ARG A 124 10.80 4.89 20.08
N PRO A 125 11.82 5.57 19.55
CA PRO A 125 12.46 5.15 18.32
C PRO A 125 13.52 4.07 18.56
N TRP A 126 13.55 3.12 17.63
CA TRP A 126 14.44 1.96 17.63
C TRP A 126 15.06 1.79 16.25
N MET A 127 16.27 1.23 16.19
CA MET A 127 16.93 0.84 14.96
C MET A 127 17.11 -0.68 14.92
N ILE A 128 16.79 -1.31 13.80
CA ILE A 128 17.05 -2.74 13.56
C ILE A 128 18.55 -2.94 13.39
N ILE A 129 19.17 -3.66 14.31
CA ILE A 129 20.60 -4.00 14.23
C ILE A 129 20.78 -5.28 13.44
N LYS A 130 19.93 -6.27 13.72
CA LYS A 130 20.01 -7.59 13.10
C LYS A 130 18.62 -8.19 13.00
N ARG A 131 18.36 -8.78 11.84
CA ARG A 131 17.17 -9.61 11.64
C ARG A 131 17.53 -11.07 11.87
N GLU A 132 16.99 -11.65 12.92
CA GLU A 132 17.08 -13.09 13.15
C GLU A 132 15.83 -13.81 12.65
N ASP A 133 15.83 -15.13 12.73
CA ASP A 133 14.77 -15.91 12.09
C ASP A 133 13.43 -15.79 12.79
N THR A 134 13.47 -15.72 14.12
CA THR A 134 12.32 -15.69 15.01
C THR A 134 12.16 -14.35 15.71
N GLU A 135 13.12 -13.44 15.61
CA GLU A 135 13.13 -12.17 16.36
C GLU A 135 13.86 -11.05 15.62
N LEU A 136 13.54 -9.82 15.98
CA LEU A 136 14.25 -8.63 15.53
C LEU A 136 15.07 -8.05 16.68
N LEU A 137 16.39 -7.97 16.50
CA LEU A 137 17.28 -7.34 17.45
C LEU A 137 17.39 -5.85 17.15
N VAL A 138 17.09 -5.03 18.14
CA VAL A 138 17.03 -3.57 17.98
C VAL A 138 17.83 -2.83 19.04
N SER A 139 18.22 -1.60 18.72
CA SER A 139 18.90 -0.68 19.63
C SER A 139 18.15 0.65 19.74
N PRO A 140 18.05 1.27 20.93
CA PRO A 140 17.37 2.54 21.09
C PRO A 140 18.18 3.68 20.44
N ILE A 141 17.50 4.62 19.79
CA ILE A 141 18.12 5.81 19.19
C ILE A 141 17.59 7.10 19.83
N LYS A 142 18.40 8.17 19.83
CA LYS A 142 18.01 9.47 20.40
C LYS A 142 17.39 10.41 19.36
N GLU A 143 17.79 10.29 18.09
CA GLU A 143 17.37 11.19 17.02
C GLU A 143 16.55 10.45 15.98
N ILE A 144 15.31 10.91 15.82
CA ILE A 144 14.41 10.54 14.72
C ILE A 144 14.69 11.54 13.60
N GLY A 145 15.82 11.39 12.90
CA GLY A 145 16.07 12.19 11.70
C GLY A 145 15.08 11.85 10.58
N THR A 146 14.67 10.58 10.53
CA THR A 146 13.71 10.00 9.58
C THR A 146 12.35 9.78 10.24
N ILE A 147 11.26 10.24 9.64
CA ILE A 147 9.90 9.91 10.13
C ILE A 147 9.73 8.39 10.02
N PRO A 148 9.51 7.66 11.12
CA PRO A 148 9.41 6.22 11.10
C PRO A 148 8.10 5.84 10.42
N SER A 149 8.13 4.77 9.62
CA SER A 149 6.90 4.21 9.03
C SER A 149 5.98 3.73 10.15
N TRP A 150 4.94 4.50 10.44
CA TRP A 150 3.90 4.11 11.40
C TRP A 150 3.08 2.96 10.82
N ILE A 151 2.95 1.89 11.59
CA ILE A 151 2.05 0.78 11.28
C ILE A 151 0.67 1.18 11.78
N GLY A 152 -0.15 1.62 10.84
CA GLY A 152 -1.52 2.05 11.06
C GLY A 152 -1.91 2.77 9.80
N GLU A 153 -2.51 2.03 8.86
CA GLU A 153 -3.16 2.63 7.71
C GLU A 153 -4.21 3.60 8.25
N ASP A 154 -3.89 4.89 8.31
CA ASP A 154 -4.92 5.91 8.31
C ASP A 154 -5.79 5.65 7.08
N ILE A 155 -7.11 5.66 7.27
CA ILE A 155 -8.05 5.48 6.17
C ILE A 155 -7.64 6.46 5.07
N PRO A 156 -7.28 5.96 3.86
CA PRO A 156 -6.67 6.80 2.85
C PRO A 156 -7.65 7.89 2.48
N VAL A 157 -7.18 9.14 2.54
CA VAL A 157 -8.00 10.30 2.20
C VAL A 157 -8.13 10.35 0.68
N PRO A 158 -9.37 10.30 0.15
CA PRO A 158 -9.61 10.41 -1.29
C PRO A 158 -9.16 11.76 -1.84
N PHE A 159 -8.90 11.80 -3.16
CA PHE A 159 -8.51 13.02 -3.86
C PHE A 159 -9.54 14.13 -3.66
N GLU A 160 -10.82 13.80 -3.77
CA GLU A 160 -11.94 14.73 -3.69
C GLU A 160 -12.00 15.41 -2.32
N VAL A 161 -11.78 14.64 -1.25
CA VAL A 161 -11.75 15.15 0.14
C VAL A 161 -10.52 16.04 0.35
N ALA A 162 -9.36 15.63 -0.15
CA ALA A 162 -8.15 16.43 -0.03
C ALA A 162 -8.24 17.75 -0.81
N GLN A 163 -8.88 17.73 -1.98
CA GLN A 163 -9.19 18.91 -2.79
C GLN A 163 -10.15 19.85 -2.08
N GLU A 164 -11.22 19.33 -1.47
CA GLU A 164 -12.15 20.13 -0.68
C GLU A 164 -11.42 20.88 0.45
N VAL A 165 -10.53 20.20 1.17
CA VAL A 165 -9.68 20.86 2.18
C VAL A 165 -8.78 21.93 1.55
N GLY A 166 -8.22 21.68 0.36
CA GLY A 166 -7.46 22.67 -0.40
C GLY A 166 -8.28 23.92 -0.74
N ILE A 167 -9.54 23.74 -1.15
CA ILE A 167 -10.48 24.84 -1.45
C ILE A 167 -10.77 25.65 -0.18
N LEU A 168 -11.00 24.98 0.97
CA LEU A 168 -11.21 25.66 2.24
C LEU A 168 -9.99 26.48 2.67
N ARG A 169 -8.77 25.96 2.47
CA ARG A 169 -7.52 26.71 2.70
C ARG A 169 -7.44 27.93 1.80
N ARG A 170 -7.81 27.80 0.52
CA ARG A 170 -7.86 28.92 -0.42
C ARG A 170 -8.85 29.99 0.02
N PHE A 171 -10.07 29.61 0.36
CA PHE A 171 -11.09 30.56 0.82
C PHE A 171 -10.66 31.29 2.09
N ALA A 172 -10.10 30.58 3.07
CA ALA A 172 -9.55 31.20 4.26
C ALA A 172 -8.37 32.15 3.92
N ALA A 173 -7.48 31.75 3.02
CA ALA A 173 -6.34 32.56 2.62
C ALA A 173 -6.74 33.82 1.83
N GLU A 174 -7.81 33.75 1.05
CA GLU A 174 -8.38 34.86 0.27
C GLU A 174 -9.43 35.66 1.06
N GLU A 175 -9.61 35.37 2.36
CA GLU A 175 -10.58 36.03 3.24
C GLU A 175 -12.02 35.95 2.71
N ARG A 176 -12.34 34.89 1.95
CA ARG A 176 -13.69 34.58 1.49
C ARG A 176 -14.49 33.91 2.59
N GLU A 177 -15.80 34.17 2.58
CA GLU A 177 -16.71 33.55 3.53
C GLU A 177 -16.87 32.05 3.23
N ILE A 178 -16.65 31.21 4.25
CA ILE A 178 -16.87 29.76 4.18
C ILE A 178 -18.31 29.51 4.68
N THR A 179 -19.28 29.74 3.81
CA THR A 179 -20.70 29.51 4.11
C THR A 179 -21.07 28.05 3.92
N GLN A 180 -22.02 27.53 4.71
CA GLN A 180 -22.65 26.21 4.54
C GLN A 180 -21.76 24.98 4.78
N TYR A 181 -20.54 25.15 5.29
CA TYR A 181 -19.75 24.00 5.73
C TYR A 181 -20.27 23.47 7.08
N PRO A 182 -20.47 22.15 7.26
CA PRO A 182 -21.03 21.57 8.48
C PRO A 182 -20.02 21.59 9.65
N CYS A 183 -19.68 22.79 10.12
CA CYS A 183 -18.69 23.03 11.17
C CYS A 183 -19.18 24.11 12.14
N ASN A 184 -18.89 23.93 13.43
CA ASN A 184 -19.14 24.97 14.44
C ASN A 184 -18.28 26.21 14.18
N GLU A 185 -18.85 27.41 14.40
CA GLU A 185 -18.17 28.69 14.21
C GLU A 185 -16.83 28.81 14.96
N GLY A 186 -16.74 28.29 16.18
CA GLY A 186 -15.51 28.35 16.98
C GLY A 186 -14.38 27.52 16.37
N THR A 187 -14.70 26.36 15.80
CA THR A 187 -13.73 25.53 15.07
C THR A 187 -13.32 26.18 13.76
N LEU A 188 -14.28 26.78 13.04
CA LEU A 188 -14.01 27.51 11.80
C LEU A 188 -13.08 28.72 12.06
N LYS A 189 -13.33 29.49 13.13
CA LYS A 189 -12.47 30.60 13.54
C LYS A 189 -11.05 30.15 13.86
N LYS A 190 -10.87 29.00 14.52
CA LYS A 190 -9.54 28.42 14.78
C LYS A 190 -8.82 28.04 13.49
N PHE A 191 -9.55 27.43 12.53
CA PHE A 191 -8.99 27.09 11.22
C PHE A 191 -8.55 28.36 10.46
N ILE A 192 -9.41 29.38 10.39
CA ILE A 192 -9.08 30.64 9.71
C ILE A 192 -7.86 31.30 10.39
N ALA A 193 -7.83 31.35 11.73
CA ALA A 193 -6.69 31.91 12.47
C ALA A 193 -5.39 31.15 12.22
N TYR A 194 -5.45 29.82 12.04
CA TYR A 194 -4.29 29.01 11.67
C TYR A 194 -3.74 29.41 10.30
N ILE A 195 -4.61 29.56 9.29
CA ILE A 195 -4.22 30.01 7.94
C ILE A 195 -3.70 31.45 7.94
N ASP A 196 -4.36 32.34 8.68
CA ASP A 196 -3.93 33.73 8.83
C ASP A 196 -2.55 33.85 9.50
N THR A 197 -2.25 32.99 10.48
CA THR A 197 -0.91 32.92 11.09
C THR A 197 0.16 32.57 10.07
N GLN A 198 -0.11 31.61 9.18
CA GLN A 198 0.81 31.23 8.09
C GLN A 198 1.03 32.40 7.11
N LYS A 199 -0.06 33.10 6.72
CA LYS A 199 0.02 34.29 5.86
C LYS A 199 0.84 35.41 6.51
N LYS A 200 0.59 35.72 7.79
CA LYS A 200 1.30 36.75 8.54
C LYS A 200 2.79 36.48 8.68
N ALA A 201 3.18 35.21 8.69
CA ALA A 201 4.58 34.79 8.65
C ALA A 201 5.22 34.89 7.24
N GLY A 202 4.47 35.32 6.22
CA GLY A 202 4.97 35.52 4.86
C GLY A 202 4.97 34.27 3.99
N PHE A 203 4.39 33.16 4.46
CA PHE A 203 4.34 31.91 3.70
C PHE A 203 3.15 31.88 2.74
N ILE A 204 3.36 31.26 1.58
CA ILE A 204 2.30 30.94 0.63
C ILE A 204 1.51 29.74 1.18
N VAL A 205 0.18 29.85 1.19
CA VAL A 205 -0.69 28.78 1.66
C VAL A 205 -0.85 27.73 0.54
N PRO A 206 -0.55 26.44 0.78
CA PRO A 206 -0.84 25.37 -0.17
C PRO A 206 -2.36 25.14 -0.27
N THR A 207 -2.87 25.04 -1.49
CA THR A 207 -4.31 24.92 -1.79
C THR A 207 -4.58 23.83 -2.82
N ASP A 208 -5.83 23.70 -3.27
CA ASP A 208 -6.21 22.85 -4.39
C ASP A 208 -5.53 23.24 -5.71
N SER A 209 -5.19 24.52 -5.88
CA SER A 209 -4.56 25.09 -7.08
C SER A 209 -3.09 25.47 -6.91
N THR A 210 -2.54 25.38 -5.69
CA THR A 210 -1.18 25.87 -5.38
C THR A 210 -0.40 24.81 -4.62
N ILE A 211 0.65 24.28 -5.27
CA ILE A 211 1.66 23.42 -4.65
C ILE A 211 2.81 24.28 -4.14
N THR A 212 3.23 24.07 -2.88
CA THR A 212 4.46 24.67 -2.36
C THR A 212 5.53 23.60 -2.15
N ILE A 213 6.80 24.01 -2.23
CA ILE A 213 7.96 23.15 -2.00
C ILE A 213 8.83 23.86 -0.98
N ASP A 214 8.90 23.29 0.22
CA ASP A 214 9.72 23.78 1.32
C ASP A 214 11.01 22.95 1.39
N VAL A 215 12.16 23.60 1.52
CA VAL A 215 13.47 22.94 1.54
C VAL A 215 14.25 23.38 2.76
N GLU A 216 14.65 22.42 3.58
CA GLU A 216 15.49 22.62 4.76
C GLU A 216 16.62 21.59 4.77
N ASP A 217 17.84 22.03 4.44
CA ASP A 217 19.04 21.20 4.31
C ASP A 217 18.83 19.93 3.44
N LYS A 218 18.67 18.77 4.09
CA LYS A 218 18.46 17.45 3.48
C LYS A 218 17.00 17.03 3.40
N THR A 219 16.08 17.87 3.85
CA THR A 219 14.65 17.59 3.87
C THR A 219 13.94 18.48 2.87
N MET A 220 13.04 17.88 2.08
CA MET A 220 12.19 18.60 1.15
C MET A 220 10.74 18.16 1.35
N VAL A 221 9.84 19.13 1.50
CA VAL A 221 8.41 18.89 1.73
C VAL A 221 7.63 19.52 0.60
N LEU A 222 6.91 18.71 -0.17
CA LEU A 222 5.93 19.17 -1.14
C LEU A 222 4.58 19.20 -0.44
N ASN A 223 3.91 20.36 -0.39
CA ASN A 223 2.56 20.46 0.13
C ASN A 223 1.56 20.40 -1.03
N THR A 224 0.77 19.33 -1.07
CA THR A 224 -0.14 18.97 -2.16
C THR A 224 -1.48 18.46 -1.63
N CYS A 225 -2.59 19.11 -1.99
CA CYS A 225 -3.94 18.70 -1.60
C CYS A 225 -4.50 17.57 -2.48
N PHE A 226 -3.74 16.48 -2.71
CA PHE A 226 -4.10 15.43 -3.67
C PHE A 226 -4.56 14.10 -3.05
N GLY A 227 -4.56 13.98 -1.72
CA GLY A 227 -4.97 12.76 -1.05
C GLY A 227 -3.88 11.69 -1.06
N THR A 228 -4.11 10.63 -0.28
CA THR A 228 -3.05 9.68 0.10
C THR A 228 -2.47 8.95 -1.11
N LYS A 229 -3.32 8.39 -1.98
CA LYS A 229 -2.89 7.57 -3.12
C LYS A 229 -2.10 8.36 -4.16
N ILE A 230 -2.53 9.59 -4.45
CA ILE A 230 -1.86 10.43 -5.45
C ILE A 230 -0.52 10.91 -4.91
N ASN A 231 -0.47 11.35 -3.65
CA ASN A 231 0.79 11.77 -3.03
C ASN A 231 1.78 10.61 -2.92
N GLU A 232 1.33 9.40 -2.58
CA GLU A 232 2.19 8.22 -2.57
C GLU A 232 2.73 7.91 -3.97
N THR A 233 1.87 7.97 -5.00
CA THR A 233 2.26 7.74 -6.40
C THR A 233 3.31 8.75 -6.87
N LEU A 234 3.03 10.04 -6.69
CA LEU A 234 3.94 11.12 -7.07
C LEU A 234 5.24 11.07 -6.28
N GLY A 235 5.16 10.80 -4.97
CA GLY A 235 6.35 10.69 -4.15
C GLY A 235 7.27 9.56 -4.62
N ARG A 236 6.70 8.38 -4.93
CA ARG A 236 7.48 7.23 -5.46
C ARG A 236 8.11 7.56 -6.81
N LEU A 237 7.36 8.21 -7.70
CA LEU A 237 7.86 8.68 -8.98
C LEU A 237 9.04 9.64 -8.82
N ILE A 238 8.85 10.68 -8.01
CA ILE A 238 9.87 11.71 -7.75
C ILE A 238 11.11 11.10 -7.11
N SER A 239 10.93 10.28 -6.08
CA SER A 239 12.02 9.58 -5.39
C SER A 239 12.83 8.71 -6.37
N ALA A 240 12.15 7.92 -7.21
CA ALA A 240 12.83 7.08 -8.20
C ALA A 240 13.61 7.90 -9.24
N MET A 241 13.05 9.00 -9.73
CA MET A 241 13.69 9.87 -10.72
C MET A 241 14.90 10.61 -10.13
N LEU A 242 14.79 11.09 -8.89
CA LEU A 242 15.90 11.71 -8.18
C LEU A 242 17.00 10.70 -7.86
N ALA A 243 16.63 9.52 -7.36
CA ALA A 243 17.57 8.46 -7.04
C ALA A 243 18.36 8.01 -8.28
N GLN A 244 17.68 7.86 -9.43
CA GLN A 244 18.33 7.54 -10.70
C GLN A 244 19.32 8.63 -11.14
N ALA A 245 18.97 9.90 -10.95
CA ALA A 245 19.83 11.01 -11.35
C ALA A 245 21.05 11.20 -10.43
N ILE A 246 20.92 10.89 -9.14
CA ILE A 246 21.94 11.15 -8.12
C ILE A 246 22.81 9.91 -7.87
N GLY A 247 22.25 8.72 -8.05
CA GLY A 247 22.91 7.45 -7.73
C GLY A 247 22.80 7.04 -6.25
N GLU A 248 21.96 7.72 -5.48
CA GLU A 248 21.74 7.47 -4.05
C GLU A 248 20.25 7.33 -3.74
N SER A 249 19.91 6.58 -2.69
CA SER A 249 18.52 6.36 -2.27
C SER A 249 17.89 7.63 -1.69
N ILE A 250 16.62 7.88 -2.02
CA ILE A 250 15.82 8.98 -1.49
C ILE A 250 14.79 8.41 -0.52
N GLY A 251 14.82 8.87 0.74
CA GLY A 251 13.78 8.54 1.72
C GLY A 251 12.46 9.21 1.34
N ILE A 252 11.35 8.51 1.52
CA ILE A 252 10.02 9.00 1.14
C ILE A 252 9.02 8.68 2.25
N ASN A 253 8.22 9.68 2.61
CA ASN A 253 6.99 9.51 3.37
C ASN A 253 5.92 10.45 2.81
N SER A 254 4.66 10.03 2.77
CA SER A 254 3.58 10.87 2.25
C SER A 254 2.30 10.70 3.06
N ASP A 255 1.58 11.80 3.24
CA ASP A 255 0.22 11.82 3.77
C ASP A 255 -0.75 12.41 2.72
N ALA A 256 -2.00 12.65 3.10
CA ALA A 256 -3.03 13.21 2.21
C ALA A 256 -2.74 14.61 1.68
N TYR A 257 -1.83 15.35 2.33
CA TYR A 257 -1.56 16.77 2.10
C TYR A 257 -0.08 17.07 1.82
N ARG A 258 0.82 16.10 2.01
CA ARG A 258 2.28 16.30 1.94
C ARG A 258 3.02 15.09 1.38
N ILE A 259 4.12 15.37 0.69
CA ILE A 259 5.17 14.40 0.34
C ILE A 259 6.48 14.90 0.96
N ASN A 260 7.04 14.11 1.86
CA ASN A 260 8.31 14.36 2.51
C ASN A 260 9.38 13.52 1.81
N LEU A 261 10.46 14.19 1.41
CA LEU A 261 11.63 13.58 0.79
C LEU A 261 12.84 13.83 1.67
N GLU A 262 13.59 12.77 1.94
CA GLU A 262 14.86 12.82 2.63
C GLU A 262 15.98 12.56 1.62
N LEU A 263 16.83 13.57 1.49
CA LEU A 263 17.79 13.70 0.41
C LEU A 263 19.20 13.45 0.97
N PRO A 264 20.11 12.86 0.17
CA PRO A 264 21.50 12.64 0.60
C PRO A 264 22.25 13.95 0.86
N GLY A 265 21.85 15.02 0.17
CA GLY A 265 22.33 16.38 0.32
C GLY A 265 21.28 17.39 -0.15
N ARG A 266 21.62 18.68 -0.09
CA ARG A 266 20.72 19.75 -0.51
C ARG A 266 20.47 19.71 -2.01
N ILE A 267 19.21 19.58 -2.43
CA ILE A 267 18.78 19.59 -3.83
C ILE A 267 17.90 20.82 -4.09
N PRO A 268 18.10 21.54 -5.21
CA PRO A 268 17.26 22.66 -5.59
C PRO A 268 15.81 22.21 -5.91
N PRO A 269 14.77 22.94 -5.46
CA PRO A 269 13.38 22.61 -5.72
C PRO A 269 13.02 22.65 -7.22
N GLU A 270 13.80 23.35 -8.04
CA GLU A 270 13.69 23.35 -9.50
C GLU A 270 13.76 21.95 -10.08
N ARG A 271 14.52 21.04 -9.45
CA ARG A 271 14.63 19.65 -9.91
C ARG A 271 13.30 18.91 -9.83
N ILE A 272 12.50 19.18 -8.79
CA ILE A 272 11.14 18.64 -8.65
C ILE A 272 10.23 19.20 -9.74
N LYS A 273 10.29 20.51 -9.96
CA LYS A 273 9.51 21.16 -11.03
C LYS A 273 9.83 20.52 -12.37
N GLU A 274 11.10 20.35 -12.70
CA GLU A 274 11.50 19.68 -13.94
C GLU A 274 10.91 18.28 -14.07
N ILE A 275 10.93 17.46 -13.01
CA ILE A 275 10.35 16.12 -13.03
C ILE A 275 8.84 16.20 -13.32
N LEU A 276 8.12 17.05 -12.58
CA LEU A 276 6.67 17.20 -12.72
C LEU A 276 6.25 17.75 -14.10
N PHE A 277 7.01 18.67 -14.68
CA PHE A 277 6.69 19.28 -15.98
C PHE A 277 7.19 18.47 -17.19
N LYS A 278 8.22 17.64 -17.04
CA LYS A 278 8.75 16.82 -18.16
C LYS A 278 8.02 15.50 -18.36
N ILE A 279 7.49 14.91 -17.29
CA ILE A 279 6.80 13.62 -17.38
C ILE A 279 5.45 13.80 -18.07
N GLN A 280 5.25 13.07 -19.17
CA GLN A 280 3.98 13.04 -19.87
C GLN A 280 2.99 12.14 -19.12
N PRO A 281 1.74 12.57 -18.87
CA PRO A 281 0.76 11.78 -18.12
C PRO A 281 0.56 10.37 -18.67
N ASP A 282 0.55 10.21 -20.00
CA ASP A 282 0.36 8.91 -20.66
C ASP A 282 1.48 7.90 -20.38
N THR A 283 2.66 8.38 -19.97
CA THR A 283 3.81 7.52 -19.64
C THR A 283 3.81 7.07 -18.18
N LEU A 284 2.98 7.69 -17.34
CA LEU A 284 2.99 7.48 -15.89
C LEU A 284 2.74 6.01 -15.52
N GLU A 285 1.76 5.35 -16.16
CA GLU A 285 1.46 3.95 -15.87
C GLU A 285 2.66 3.03 -16.13
N TYR A 286 3.34 3.23 -17.26
CA TYR A 286 4.53 2.45 -17.62
C TYR A 286 5.69 2.68 -16.63
N LEU A 287 5.95 3.94 -16.27
CA LEU A 287 6.98 4.29 -15.30
C LEU A 287 6.67 3.67 -13.94
N MET A 288 5.43 3.77 -13.47
CA MET A 288 5.01 3.20 -12.20
C MET A 288 5.11 1.68 -12.19
N LYS A 289 4.78 0.98 -13.28
CA LYS A 289 5.00 -0.48 -13.38
C LYS A 289 6.47 -0.84 -13.15
N THR A 290 7.39 -0.12 -13.79
CA THR A 290 8.84 -0.35 -13.63
C THR A 290 9.33 -0.04 -12.21
N ILE A 291 8.85 1.06 -11.62
CA ILE A 291 9.21 1.46 -10.25
C ILE A 291 8.69 0.46 -9.23
N LEU A 292 7.44 0.02 -9.36
CA LEU A 292 6.76 -0.85 -8.39
C LEU A 292 7.28 -2.29 -8.40
N GLN A 293 7.73 -2.81 -9.55
CA GLN A 293 8.35 -4.14 -9.66
C GLN A 293 9.51 -4.34 -8.68
N ASN A 294 10.26 -3.27 -8.39
CA ASN A 294 11.39 -3.31 -7.47
C ASN A 294 11.05 -2.88 -6.04
N SER A 295 9.81 -2.44 -5.78
CA SER A 295 9.42 -1.92 -4.47
C SER A 295 9.25 -3.03 -3.43
N THR A 296 9.57 -2.72 -2.18
CA THR A 296 9.34 -3.62 -1.04
C THR A 296 7.86 -3.86 -0.76
N TYR A 297 7.00 -2.89 -1.09
CA TYR A 297 5.55 -2.99 -0.90
C TYR A 297 4.92 -4.15 -1.70
N LEU A 298 5.31 -4.30 -2.97
CA LEU A 298 4.82 -5.38 -3.82
C LEU A 298 5.20 -6.76 -3.26
N ARG A 299 6.28 -6.85 -2.47
CA ARG A 299 6.76 -8.09 -1.84
C ARG A 299 5.78 -8.69 -0.88
N TRP A 300 5.25 -7.87 0.01
CA TRP A 300 4.22 -8.33 0.92
C TRP A 300 2.95 -8.67 0.16
N GLN A 301 2.52 -7.80 -0.75
CA GLN A 301 1.26 -7.98 -1.46
C GLN A 301 1.26 -9.24 -2.34
N LEU A 302 2.39 -9.58 -2.97
CA LEU A 302 2.54 -10.80 -3.75
C LEU A 302 2.41 -12.04 -2.87
N VAL A 303 3.08 -12.06 -1.71
CA VAL A 303 2.97 -13.18 -0.74
C VAL A 303 1.53 -13.31 -0.24
N HIS A 304 0.91 -12.18 0.11
CA HIS A 304 -0.48 -12.14 0.54
C HIS A 304 -1.43 -12.71 -0.52
N VAL A 305 -1.35 -12.20 -1.76
CA VAL A 305 -2.18 -12.65 -2.88
C VAL A 305 -1.91 -14.13 -3.17
N ALA A 306 -0.65 -14.56 -3.24
CA ALA A 306 -0.31 -15.97 -3.49
C ALA A 306 -0.84 -16.92 -2.41
N ARG A 307 -0.83 -16.51 -1.13
CA ARG A 307 -1.48 -17.26 -0.03
C ARG A 307 -3.00 -17.32 -0.22
N LYS A 308 -3.65 -16.18 -0.52
CA LYS A 308 -5.10 -16.14 -0.75
C LYS A 308 -5.53 -16.90 -2.00
N PHE A 309 -4.68 -17.01 -3.02
CA PHE A 309 -4.92 -17.88 -4.17
C PHE A 309 -4.61 -19.36 -3.90
N GLY A 310 -4.03 -19.71 -2.75
CA GLY A 310 -3.67 -21.09 -2.43
C GLY A 310 -2.41 -21.57 -3.13
N ALA A 311 -1.68 -20.68 -3.81
CA ALA A 311 -0.38 -20.97 -4.41
C ALA A 311 0.70 -21.16 -3.33
N LEU A 312 0.55 -20.48 -2.19
CA LEU A 312 1.40 -20.63 -1.00
C LEU A 312 0.55 -21.09 0.19
N ARG A 313 1.08 -22.02 0.98
CA ARG A 313 0.47 -22.41 2.25
C ARG A 313 0.68 -21.34 3.32
N LYS A 314 -0.16 -21.34 4.35
CA LYS A 314 -0.07 -20.40 5.49
C LYS A 314 1.26 -20.51 6.25
N ASP A 315 1.80 -21.72 6.35
CA ASP A 315 3.07 -22.02 7.02
C ASP A 315 4.30 -21.76 6.13
N PHE A 316 4.12 -21.46 4.83
CA PHE A 316 5.21 -21.28 3.88
C PHE A 316 6.21 -20.22 4.35
N ASP A 317 7.48 -20.63 4.44
CA ASP A 317 8.60 -19.76 4.75
C ASP A 317 9.26 -19.28 3.45
N TYR A 318 9.01 -18.01 3.12
CA TYR A 318 9.57 -17.35 1.94
C TYR A 318 11.10 -17.27 1.94
N LYS A 319 11.75 -17.49 3.09
CA LYS A 319 13.22 -17.56 3.18
C LYS A 319 13.80 -18.77 2.45
N MET A 320 13.05 -19.88 2.32
CA MET A 320 13.52 -21.10 1.67
C MET A 320 13.73 -20.95 0.16
N VAL A 321 12.94 -20.08 -0.48
CA VAL A 321 13.00 -19.84 -1.93
C VAL A 321 13.82 -18.59 -2.25
N GLY A 322 13.92 -17.65 -1.30
CA GLY A 322 14.53 -16.34 -1.48
C GLY A 322 13.58 -15.42 -2.24
N MET A 323 13.31 -14.23 -1.69
CA MET A 323 12.31 -13.30 -2.24
C MET A 323 12.54 -12.99 -3.73
N LYS A 324 13.79 -12.77 -4.15
CA LYS A 324 14.13 -12.50 -5.55
C LYS A 324 13.70 -13.62 -6.51
N ARG A 325 13.84 -14.88 -6.08
CA ARG A 325 13.45 -16.05 -6.88
C ARG A 325 11.94 -16.23 -6.88
N LEU A 326 11.28 -16.00 -5.74
CA LEU A 326 9.82 -16.00 -5.65
C LEU A 326 9.22 -14.97 -6.63
N PHE A 327 9.81 -13.78 -6.70
CA PHE A 327 9.41 -12.73 -7.65
C PHE A 327 9.60 -13.13 -9.11
N GLY A 328 10.75 -13.71 -9.46
CA GLY A 328 10.99 -14.23 -10.81
C GLY A 328 9.98 -15.30 -11.23
N LEU A 329 9.44 -16.10 -10.29
CA LEU A 329 8.41 -17.09 -10.59
C LEU A 329 7.06 -16.46 -10.98
N PHE A 330 6.80 -15.22 -10.57
CA PHE A 330 5.56 -14.49 -10.88
C PHE A 330 5.77 -13.35 -11.89
N GLU A 331 6.95 -13.24 -12.51
CA GLU A 331 7.31 -12.14 -13.41
C GLU A 331 6.44 -12.09 -14.68
N GLN A 332 5.91 -13.24 -15.14
CA GLN A 332 4.93 -13.31 -16.23
C GLN A 332 3.48 -13.02 -15.79
N SER A 333 3.24 -12.87 -14.50
CA SER A 333 1.93 -12.58 -13.88
C SER A 333 1.86 -11.18 -13.26
N LEU A 334 2.97 -10.44 -13.26
CA LEU A 334 3.14 -9.05 -12.84
C LEU A 334 3.13 -8.13 -14.08
#